data_AF-A0A2R9CGU1-F1
#
_entry.id   AF-A0A2R9CGU1-F1
#
_cell.length_a   1.000
_cell.length_b   1.000
_cell.length_c   1.000
_cell.angle_alpha   90.00
_cell.angle_beta   90.00
_cell.angle_gamma   90.00
#
_symmetry.space_group_name_H-M   'P 1'
#
loop_
_entity.id
_entity.type
_entity.pdbx_description
1 polymer ?
#
loop_
_entity_poly.entity_id
_entity_poly.type
_entity_poly.pdbx_seq_one_letter_code
_entity_poly.pdbx_strand_id
1 'polypeptide(L)' 'MISQFFILSSKGDPLIYKDFRGDSGGRDVAELFYRKLTGLPGDESPVVMLGVVADACNPIYSGS' A
#
# COMPACT_ATOMS: atom_id res chain seq x y z
N MET A 1 0.23 15.17 -7.38
CA MET A 1 1.18 15.54 -6.33
C MET A 1 1.17 14.44 -5.27
N ILE A 2 2.34 13.98 -4.82
CA ILE A 2 2.49 12.85 -3.88
C ILE A 2 1.84 13.22 -2.52
N SER A 3 1.13 12.27 -1.89
CA SER A 3 0.49 12.49 -0.59
C SER A 3 1.43 12.17 0.56
N GLN A 4 2.01 10.98 0.52
CA GLN A 4 2.87 10.42 1.57
C GLN A 4 4.02 9.68 0.91
N PHE A 5 5.18 9.68 1.57
CA PHE A 5 6.37 8.96 1.17
C PHE A 5 6.92 8.22 2.38
N PHE A 6 7.21 6.93 2.22
CA PHE A 6 7.80 6.12 3.28
C PHE A 6 8.84 5.15 2.72
N ILE A 7 9.85 4.87 3.53
CA ILE A 7 10.86 3.84 3.27
C ILE A 7 10.72 2.80 4.37
N LEU A 8 10.51 1.55 3.97
CA LEU A 8 10.36 0.43 4.88
C LEU A 8 11.63 -0.41 4.95
N SER A 9 11.87 -1.01 6.12
CA SER A 9 12.81 -2.12 6.24
C SER A 9 12.27 -3.34 5.48
N SER A 10 13.11 -4.36 5.26
CA SER A 10 12.66 -5.64 4.70
C SER A 10 11.60 -6.35 5.57
N LYS A 11 11.50 -5.99 6.85
CA LYS A 11 10.51 -6.50 7.81
C LYS A 11 9.23 -5.65 7.89
N GLY A 12 9.17 -4.53 7.15
CA GLY A 12 8.01 -3.64 7.11
C GLY A 12 8.06 -2.47 8.09
N ASP A 13 9.14 -2.33 8.88
CA ASP A 13 9.28 -1.21 9.81
C ASP A 13 9.51 0.10 9.04
N PRO A 14 8.77 1.18 9.33
CA PRO A 14 9.01 2.47 8.70
C PRO A 14 10.31 3.09 9.20
N LEU A 15 11.30 3.20 8.31
CA LEU A 15 12.58 3.86 8.57
C LEU A 15 12.49 5.37 8.34
N ILE A 16 11.81 5.76 7.28
CA ILE A 16 11.55 7.17 6.94
C ILE A 16 10.06 7.31 6.62
N TYR A 17 9.44 8.37 7.13
CA TYR A 17 8.07 8.74 6.83
C TYR A 17 7.98 10.24 6.61
N LYS A 18 7.34 10.64 5.51
CA LYS A 18 7.06 12.03 5.19
C LYS A 18 5.65 12.16 4.65
N ASP A 19 4.83 12.91 5.36
CA ASP A 19 3.53 13.34 4.92
C ASP A 19 3.61 14.74 4.34
N PHE A 20 3.13 14.92 3.11
CA PHE A 20 3.09 16.21 2.44
C PHE A 20 1.74 16.90 2.56
N ARG A 21 0.68 16.17 2.92
CA ARG A 21 -0.68 16.70 3.09
C ARG A 21 -1.07 16.91 4.55
N GLY A 22 -0.36 16.28 5.48
CA GLY A 22 -0.68 16.33 6.92
C GLY A 22 -1.88 15.46 7.30
N ASP A 23 -2.22 14.49 6.45
CA ASP A 23 -3.32 13.56 6.66
C ASP A 23 -2.82 12.41 7.55
N SER A 24 -3.22 12.43 8.83
CA SER A 24 -2.60 11.68 9.92
C SER A 24 -2.70 10.15 9.81
N GLY A 25 -3.35 9.62 8.76
CA GLY A 25 -3.54 8.18 8.53
C GLY A 25 -2.35 7.43 7.91
N GLY A 26 -1.20 8.07 7.65
CA GLY A 26 -0.15 7.45 6.83
C GLY A 26 0.64 6.30 7.45
N ARG A 27 0.57 6.10 8.77
CA ARG A 27 1.19 4.93 9.42
C ARG A 27 0.42 3.64 9.10
N ASP A 28 -0.90 3.71 9.09
CA ASP A 28 -1.78 2.59 8.75
C ASP A 28 -1.66 2.21 7.27
N VAL A 29 -1.47 3.21 6.40
CA VAL A 29 -1.29 3.00 4.95
C VAL A 29 0.01 2.26 4.64
N ALA A 30 1.11 2.61 5.33
CA ALA A 30 2.39 1.95 5.13
C ALA A 30 2.35 0.47 5.56
N GLU A 31 1.71 0.18 6.70
CA GLU A 31 1.52 -1.18 7.17
C GLU A 31 0.62 -1.99 6.22
N LEU A 32 -0.49 -1.40 5.78
CA LEU A 32 -1.42 -2.03 4.84
C LEU A 32 -0.73 -2.34 3.49
N PHE A 33 0.10 -1.41 3.01
CA PHE A 33 0.90 -1.59 1.81
C PHE A 33 1.91 -2.72 1.97
N TYR A 34 2.64 -2.78 3.10
CA TYR A 34 3.58 -3.87 3.36
C TYR A 34 2.90 -5.23 3.39
N ARG A 35 1.81 -5.38 4.15
CA ARG A 35 1.05 -6.65 4.22
C ARG A 35 0.60 -7.11 2.84
N LYS A 36 0.11 -6.18 2.01
CA LYS A 36 -0.33 -6.50 0.65
C LYS A 36 0.85 -6.91 -0.22
N LEU A 37 1.96 -6.16 -0.21
CA LEU A 37 3.19 -6.53 -0.92
C LEU A 37 3.71 -7.92 -0.56
N THR A 38 3.73 -8.27 0.73
CA THR A 38 4.22 -9.59 1.17
C THR A 38 3.32 -10.75 0.73
N GLY A 39 2.05 -10.48 0.41
CA GLY A 39 1.11 -11.48 -0.09
C GLY A 39 1.09 -11.61 -1.62
N LEU A 40 1.82 -10.77 -2.35
CA LEU A 40 1.81 -10.74 -3.81
C LEU A 40 2.90 -11.65 -4.40
N PRO A 41 2.63 -12.31 -5.55
CA PRO A 41 3.64 -13.07 -6.27
C PRO A 41 4.71 -12.11 -6.85
N GLY A 42 5.97 -12.57 -6.93
CA GLY A 42 7.13 -11.72 -7.27
C GLY A 42 7.19 -11.12 -8.68
N ASP A 43 6.17 -11.34 -9.51
CA ASP A 43 6.03 -10.78 -10.87
C ASP A 43 5.03 -9.61 -10.92
N GLU A 44 4.47 -9.19 -9.78
CA GLU A 44 3.47 -8.13 -9.77
C GLU A 44 4.05 -6.74 -10.06
N SER A 45 3.21 -5.86 -10.61
CA SER A 45 3.62 -4.51 -11.00
C SER A 45 4.08 -3.69 -9.79
N PRO A 46 5.02 -2.73 -9.95
CA PRO A 46 5.50 -1.90 -8.85
C PRO A 46 4.45 -0.90 -8.31
N VAL A 47 3.24 -0.89 -8.86
CA VAL A 47 2.14 -0.03 -8.44
C VAL A 47 1.01 -0.91 -7.89
N VAL A 48 0.72 -0.78 -6.60
CA VAL A 48 -0.38 -1.49 -5.95
C VAL A 48 -1.54 -0.53 -5.72
N MET A 49 -2.71 -0.87 -6.26
CA MET A 49 -3.95 -0.16 -5.97
C MET A 49 -4.57 -0.73 -4.69
N LEU A 50 -4.69 0.13 -3.67
CA LEU A 50 -5.30 -0.17 -2.38
C LEU A 50 -6.60 0.64 -2.27
N GLY A 51 -7.74 -0.01 -2.51
CA GLY A 51 -9.06 0.54 -2.23
C GLY A 51 -9.53 0.10 -0.84
N VAL A 52 -10.22 0.98 -0.11
CA VAL A 52 -11.00 0.58 1.07
C VAL A 52 -12.20 -0.20 0.56
N VAL A 53 -12.12 -1.53 0.62
CA VAL A 53 -13.29 -2.38 0.35
C VAL A 53 -14.06 -2.47 1.65
N ALA A 54 -15.15 -1.73 1.75
CA ALA A 54 -16.19 -2.01 2.73
C ALA A 54 -16.90 -3.29 2.28
N ASP A 55 -16.39 -4.43 2.74
CA ASP A 55 -16.98 -5.77 2.63
C ASP A 55 -17.15 -6.34 1.20
N ALA A 56 -16.84 -7.63 1.08
CA ALA A 56 -17.11 -8.51 -0.07
C ALA A 56 -16.39 -8.21 -1.41
N CYS A 57 -15.56 -9.17 -1.82
CA CYS A 57 -15.24 -9.54 -3.21
C CYS A 57 -14.97 -8.41 -4.23
N ASN A 58 -13.71 -8.27 -4.69
CA ASN A 58 -13.54 -8.18 -6.15
C ASN A 58 -12.18 -8.69 -6.67
N PRO A 59 -12.20 -9.61 -7.65
CA PRO A 59 -11.08 -9.91 -8.54
C PRO A 59 -11.03 -8.86 -9.65
N ILE A 60 -10.00 -8.01 -9.70
CA ILE A 60 -9.86 -6.99 -10.77
C ILE A 60 -8.92 -7.48 -11.88
N TYR A 61 -9.02 -8.77 -12.22
CA TYR A 61 -8.57 -9.29 -13.52
C TYR A 61 -9.63 -10.27 -14.02
N SER A 62 -10.66 -9.74 -14.67
CA SER A 62 -11.41 -10.50 -15.67
C SER A 62 -11.58 -9.60 -16.88
N GLY A 63 -10.83 -9.92 -17.93
CA GLY A 63 -10.93 -9.24 -19.21
C GLY A 63 -12.29 -9.44 -19.87
N SER A 64 -12.73 -8.40 -20.56
CA SER A 64 -13.38 -8.43 -21.88
C SER A 64 -13.28 -7.04 -22.47
#